data_AF-A0A2V5YBM3-F1
#
_entry.id   AF-A0A2V5YBM3-F1
#
_cell.length_a   1.000
_cell.length_b   1.000
_cell.length_c   1.000
_cell.angle_alpha   90.00
_cell.angle_beta   90.00
_cell.angle_gamma   90.00
#
_symmetry.space_group_name_H-M   'P 1'
#
loop_
_entity.id
_entity.type
_entity.pdbx_description
1 polymer ?
#
loop_
_entity_poly.entity_id
_entity_poly.type
_entity_poly.pdbx_seq_one_letter_code
_entity_poly.pdbx_strand_id
1 'polypeptide(L)' 'MIVAGTTATFGYIIDWALSASRGGGELIEINPEETPLSRFATRLLRGPAARVLPGLVDSLIDAQ' A
#
# COMPACT_ATOMS: atom_id res chain seq x y z
N MET A 1 6.56 -2.64 1.79
CA MET A 1 5.95 -1.40 2.32
C MET A 1 4.45 -1.48 2.09
N ILE A 2 3.64 -1.31 3.14
CA ILE A 2 2.17 -1.32 3.04
C ILE A 2 1.67 0.07 3.48
N VAL A 3 0.86 0.71 2.64
CA VAL A 3 0.18 1.98 2.94
C VAL A 3 -1.32 1.74 2.87
N ALA A 4 -2.04 2.01 3.96
CA ALA A 4 -3.46 1.68 4.06
C ALA A 4 -4.28 2.80 4.72
N GLY A 5 -5.46 3.08 4.17
CA GLY A 5 -6.42 4.00 4.79
C GLY A 5 -6.00 5.47 4.79
N THR A 6 -5.44 5.96 3.69
CA THR A 6 -5.01 7.35 3.52
C THR A 6 -5.39 7.87 2.15
N THR A 7 -5.67 9.17 2.03
CA THR A 7 -5.89 9.82 0.74
C THR A 7 -4.59 10.17 0.02
N ALA A 8 -3.43 10.03 0.68
CA ALA A 8 -2.11 10.40 0.19
C ALA A 8 -2.03 11.80 -0.46
N THR A 9 -2.86 12.75 0.02
CA THR A 9 -2.94 14.11 -0.54
C THR A 9 -1.71 14.94 -0.21
N PHE A 10 -1.04 14.63 0.89
CA PHE A 10 0.18 15.32 1.30
C PHE A 10 1.42 14.60 0.78
N GLY A 11 2.34 15.36 0.18
CA GLY A 11 3.57 14.85 -0.42
C GLY A 11 4.42 14.00 0.53
N TYR A 12 4.47 14.33 1.82
CA TYR A 12 5.25 13.58 2.81
C TYR A 12 4.83 12.11 2.94
N ILE A 13 3.57 11.78 2.68
CA ILE A 13 3.07 10.39 2.70
C ILE A 13 3.69 9.63 1.54
N ILE A 14 3.74 10.26 0.37
CA ILE A 14 4.32 9.70 -0.85
C ILE A 14 5.83 9.54 -0.67
N ASP A 15 6.53 10.59 -0.22
CA ASP A 15 7.98 10.58 -0.05
C ASP A 15 8.42 9.51 0.95
N TRP A 16 7.69 9.37 2.06
CA TRP A 16 7.94 8.33 3.05
C TRP A 16 7.74 6.93 2.47
N ALA A 17 6.61 6.69 1.79
CA ALA A 17 6.31 5.40 1.20
C ALA A 17 7.34 5.00 0.13
N LEU A 18 7.70 5.93 -0.75
CA LEU A 18 8.73 5.73 -1.76
C LEU A 18 10.09 5.48 -1.13
N SER A 19 10.46 6.20 -0.08
CA SER A 19 11.73 5.98 0.62
C SER A 19 11.78 4.60 1.27
N ALA A 20 10.69 4.12 1.85
CA ALA A 20 10.60 2.80 2.48
C ALA A 20 10.64 1.64 1.47
N SER A 21 10.27 1.88 0.21
CA SER A 21 10.37 0.89 -0.87
C SER A 21 11.67 0.99 -1.69
N ARG A 22 12.59 1.91 -1.35
CA ARG A 22 13.91 1.97 -1.99
C ARG A 22 14.68 0.67 -1.68
N GLY A 23 15.07 -0.03 -2.74
CA GLY A 23 15.70 -1.36 -2.64
C GLY A 23 14.94 -2.47 -3.37
N GLY A 24 13.89 -2.15 -4.12
CA GLY A 24 13.12 -3.13 -4.90
C GLY A 24 12.07 -3.90 -4.09
N GLY A 25 11.83 -3.49 -2.84
CA GLY A 25 10.72 -4.02 -2.05
C GLY A 25 9.37 -3.57 -2.59
N GLU A 26 8.34 -4.40 -2.44
CA GLU A 26 6.97 -4.06 -2.89
C GLU A 26 6.42 -2.83 -2.16
N LEU A 27 5.70 -1.99 -2.91
CA LEU A 27 4.85 -0.92 -2.39
C LEU A 27 3.40 -1.29 -2.64
N ILE A 28 2.72 -1.75 -1.59
CA ILE A 28 1.32 -2.16 -1.64
C ILE A 28 0.45 -1.04 -1.08
N GLU A 29 -0.48 -0.53 -1.90
CA GLU A 29 -1.48 0.43 -1.45
C GLU A 29 -2.83 -0.24 -1.24
N ILE A 30 -3.48 0.07 -0.11
CA ILE A 30 -4.79 -0.43 0.28
C ILE A 30 -5.72 0.74 0.58
N ASN A 31 -6.51 1.15 -0.41
CA ASN A 31 -7.47 2.24 -0.27
C ASN A 31 -8.70 1.97 -1.13
N PRO A 32 -9.92 2.32 -0.68
CA PRO A 32 -11.12 2.12 -1.49
C PRO A 32 -11.05 2.94 -2.79
N GLU A 33 -10.64 4.20 -2.70
CA GLU A 33 -10.46 5.11 -3.82
C GLU A 33 -8.99 5.16 -4.30
N GLU A 34 -8.81 5.68 -5.51
CA GLU A 34 -7.48 6.01 -6.03
C GLU A 34 -6.87 7.21 -5.30
N THR A 35 -5.56 7.18 -5.11
CA THR A 35 -4.82 8.25 -4.45
C THR A 35 -3.61 8.67 -5.28
N PRO A 36 -2.98 9.83 -5.00
CA PRO A 36 -1.74 10.22 -5.66
C PRO A 36 -0.57 9.21 -5.52
N LEU A 37 -0.64 8.30 -4.55
CA LEU A 37 0.32 7.22 -4.35
C LEU A 37 0.13 6.09 -5.37
N SER A 38 -1.06 5.92 -5.93
CA SER A 38 -1.43 4.73 -6.72
C SER A 38 -0.55 4.49 -7.94
N ARG A 39 -0.05 5.56 -8.57
CA ARG A 39 0.88 5.47 -9.69
C ARG A 39 2.25 4.88 -9.34
N PHE A 40 2.59 4.83 -8.05
CA PHE A 40 3.87 4.30 -7.57
C PHE A 40 3.74 2.89 -6.98
N ALA A 41 2.53 2.46 -6.65
CA ALA A 41 2.30 1.17 -6.00
C ALA A 41 2.61 0.02 -6.97
N THR A 42 3.35 -0.98 -6.48
CA THR A 42 3.56 -2.24 -7.20
C THR A 42 2.29 -3.09 -7.19
N ARG A 43 1.46 -2.95 -6.14
CA ARG A 43 0.16 -3.60 -6.02
C ARG A 43 -0.88 -2.63 -5.47
N LEU A 44 -2.06 -2.64 -6.08
CA LEU A 44 -3.21 -1.85 -5.67
C LEU A 44 -4.31 -2.78 -5.18
N LEU A 45 -4.73 -2.62 -3.93
CA LEU A 45 -5.86 -3.35 -3.38
C LEU A 45 -6.98 -2.35 -3.04
N ARG A 46 -8.10 -2.47 -3.75
CA ARG A 46 -9.23 -1.55 -3.58
C ARG A 46 -10.22 -2.08 -2.55
N GLY A 47 -10.38 -1.32 -1.47
CA GLY A 47 -11.39 -1.58 -0.44
C GLY A 47 -10.98 -1.04 0.94
N PRO A 48 -11.88 -1.11 1.93
CA PRO A 48 -11.53 -0.71 3.29
C PRO A 48 -10.42 -1.59 3.86
N ALA A 49 -9.38 -0.95 4.40
CA ALA A 49 -8.21 -1.65 4.95
C ALA A 49 -8.59 -2.76 5.94
N ALA A 50 -9.58 -2.52 6.82
CA ALA A 50 -10.06 -3.50 7.79
C ALA A 50 -10.61 -4.81 7.16
N ARG A 51 -11.09 -4.76 5.91
CA ARG A 51 -11.57 -5.95 5.18
C ARG A 51 -10.48 -6.60 4.33
N VAL A 52 -9.58 -5.80 3.77
CA VAL A 52 -8.59 -6.24 2.79
C VAL A 52 -7.30 -6.74 3.44
N LEU A 53 -6.84 -6.06 4.49
CA LEU A 53 -5.56 -6.37 5.16
C LEU A 53 -5.46 -7.81 5.68
N PRO A 54 -6.48 -8.40 6.34
CA PRO A 54 -6.37 -9.76 6.86
C PRO A 54 -5.99 -10.77 5.77
N GLY A 55 -6.71 -10.80 4.65
CA GLY A 55 -6.42 -11.72 3.55
C GLY A 55 -5.07 -11.45 2.86
N LEU A 56 -4.59 -10.20 2.84
CA LEU A 56 -3.24 -9.91 2.37
C LEU A 56 -2.20 -10.51 3.32
N VAL A 57 -2.37 -10.34 4.63
CA VAL A 57 -1.44 -10.88 5.64
C VAL A 57 -1.39 -12.40 5.56
N ASP A 58 -2.54 -13.06 5.48
CA ASP A 58 -2.62 -14.52 5.32
C ASP A 58 -1.83 -14.97 4.08
N SER A 59 -2.03 -14.31 2.93
CA SER A 59 -1.30 -14.64 1.70
C SER A 59 0.21 -14.41 1.77
N LEU A 60 0.68 -13.49 2.61
CA LEU A 60 2.10 -13.20 2.80
C LEU A 60 2.76 -14.19 3.76
N ILE A 61 2.03 -14.66 4.76
CA ILE A 61 2.50 -15.69 5.70
C ILE A 61 2.56 -17.04 5.00
N ASP A 62 1.54 -17.39 4.21
CA ASP A 62 1.48 -18.66 3.48
C ASP A 62 2.51 -18.75 2.33
N ALA A 63 3.05 -17.62 1.89
CA ALA A 63 4.09 -17.56 0.85
C ALA A 63 5.52 -17.75 1.38
N GLN A 64 5.71 -17.91 2.70
CA GLN A 64 7.00 -18.24 3.33
C GLN A 64 7.16 -19.74 3.59
#